data_AF-A0A357NC65-F1
#
_entry.id   AF-A0A357NC65-F1
#
_cell.length_a   1.000
_cell.length_b   1.000
_cell.length_c   1.000
_cell.angle_alpha   90.00
_cell.angle_beta   90.00
_cell.angle_gamma   90.00
#
_symmetry.space_group_name_H-M   'P 1'
#
loop_
_entity.id
_entity.type
_entity.pdbx_description
1 polymer ?
#
loop_
_entity_poly.entity_id
_entity_poly.type
_entity_poly.pdbx_seq_one_letter_code
_entity_poly.pdbx_strand_id
1 'polypeptide(L)' 'YPAIDELCEALMKLDVQISVASLRADSLTESLVAALARSGHKTITLAPEAGSERLRRVINKGVTEGDIIRAVKLARDHGI' A
#
# COMPACT_ATOMS: atom_id res chain seq x y z
N TYR A 1 -3.84 10.81 -0.46
CA TYR A 1 -3.02 12.01 -0.69
C TYR A 1 -2.60 11.97 -2.15
N PRO A 2 -3.05 12.91 -3.00
CA PRO A 2 -2.87 12.80 -4.45
C PRO A 2 -1.41 12.89 -4.89
N ALA A 3 -0.54 13.54 -4.11
CA ALA A 3 0.87 13.73 -4.43
C ALA A 3 1.80 12.74 -3.70
N ILE A 4 1.30 11.57 -3.27
CA ILE A 4 2.13 10.61 -2.53
C ILE A 4 3.28 10.07 -3.40
N ASP A 5 3.02 9.87 -4.69
CA ASP A 5 4.00 9.34 -5.63
C ASP A 5 5.11 10.37 -5.88
N GLU A 6 4.75 11.62 -6.16
CA GLU A 6 5.68 12.74 -6.33
C GLU A 6 6.56 12.93 -5.07
N LEU A 7 5.97 12.84 -3.88
CA LEU A 7 6.69 12.94 -2.62
C LEU A 7 7.66 11.76 -2.45
N CYS A 8 7.23 10.53 -2.71
CA CYS A 8 8.09 9.35 -2.62
C CYS A 8 9.28 9.46 -3.58
N GLU A 9 9.04 9.88 -4.82
CA GLU A 9 10.09 10.10 -5.80
C GLU A 9 11.09 11.18 -5.38
N ALA A 10 10.61 12.31 -4.85
CA ALA A 10 11.46 13.39 -4.37
C ALA A 10 12.34 12.93 -3.19
N LEU A 11 11.76 12.25 -2.20
CA LEU A 11 12.49 11.75 -1.03
C LEU A 11 13.50 10.66 -1.41
N MET A 12 13.15 9.76 -2.32
CA MET A 12 14.06 8.74 -2.85
C MET A 12 15.28 9.33 -3.58
N LYS A 13 15.14 10.49 -4.24
CA LYS A 13 16.26 11.20 -4.88
C LYS A 13 17.21 11.84 -3.86
N LEU A 14 16.70 12.15 -2.67
CA LEU A 14 17.47 12.70 -1.56
C LEU A 14 18.04 11.63 -0.64
N ASP A 15 17.93 10.35 -1.02
CA ASP A 15 18.34 9.18 -0.22
C ASP A 15 17.68 9.11 1.18
N VAL A 16 16.51 9.72 1.31
CA VAL A 16 15.73 9.72 2.55
C VAL A 16 14.93 8.43 2.65
N GLN A 17 15.02 7.77 3.80
CA GLN A 17 14.24 6.59 4.12
C GLN A 17 12.79 6.97 4.45
N ILE A 18 11.83 6.25 3.90
CA ILE A 18 10.40 6.48 4.07
C ILE A 18 9.79 5.33 4.88
N SER A 19 8.95 5.67 5.85
CA SER A 19 8.09 4.72 6.55
C SER A 19 6.71 5.34 6.74
N VAL A 20 5.69 4.48 6.82
CA VAL A 20 4.29 4.85 6.95
C VAL A 20 3.66 4.01 8.05
N ALA A 21 2.94 4.66 8.97
CA ALA A 21 2.30 3.97 10.08
C ALA A 21 1.09 3.13 9.64
N SER A 22 0.43 3.52 8.53
CA SER A 22 -0.76 2.85 8.03
C SER A 22 -0.95 3.09 6.53
N LEU A 23 -1.44 2.06 5.83
CA LEU A 23 -1.74 2.07 4.41
C LEU A 23 -3.09 1.42 4.18
N ARG A 24 -3.87 1.95 3.24
CA ARG A 24 -5.08 1.28 2.76
C ARG A 24 -4.74 0.46 1.51
N ALA A 25 -5.34 -0.72 1.40
CA ALA A 25 -5.19 -1.61 0.24
C ALA A 25 -5.56 -0.91 -1.09
N ASP A 26 -6.57 -0.06 -1.07
CA ASP A 26 -7.06 0.70 -2.23
C ASP A 26 -6.21 1.93 -2.58
N SER A 27 -5.29 2.35 -1.70
CA SER A 27 -4.42 3.52 -1.89
C SER A 27 -2.96 3.16 -2.15
N LEU A 28 -2.62 1.86 -2.22
CA LEU A 28 -1.27 1.41 -2.49
C LEU A 28 -0.93 1.64 -3.97
N THR A 29 0.11 2.44 -4.19
CA THR A 29 0.69 2.71 -5.50
C THR A 29 2.05 2.04 -5.63
N GLU A 30 2.50 1.83 -6.86
CA GLU A 30 3.80 1.22 -7.14
C GLU A 30 4.95 2.05 -6.58
N SER A 31 4.94 3.37 -6.78
CA SER A 31 5.96 4.28 -6.26
C SER A 31 6.09 4.23 -4.74
N LEU A 32 4.97 4.10 -4.02
CA LEU A 32 4.98 3.98 -2.56
C LEU A 32 5.58 2.64 -2.10
N VAL A 33 5.19 1.53 -2.73
CA VAL A 33 5.74 0.20 -2.39
C VAL A 33 7.24 0.13 -2.70
N ALA A 34 7.64 0.64 -3.87
CA ALA A 34 9.05 0.71 -4.25
C ALA A 34 9.86 1.55 -3.26
N ALA A 35 9.32 2.68 -2.82
CA ALA A 35 9.97 3.53 -1.83
C ALA A 35 10.11 2.83 -0.46
N LEU A 36 9.08 2.11 0.00
CA LEU A 36 9.13 1.34 1.24
C LEU A 36 10.15 0.19 1.17
N ALA A 37 10.20 -0.53 0.05
CA ALA A 37 11.15 -1.62 -0.19
C ALA A 37 12.59 -1.09 -0.21
N ARG A 38 12.84 0.02 -0.92
CA ARG A 38 14.14 0.72 -0.91
C ARG A 38 14.51 1.23 0.47
N SER A 39 13.52 1.57 1.28
CA SER A 39 13.70 2.00 2.68
C SER A 39 13.92 0.84 3.65
N GLY A 40 14.07 -0.39 3.15
CA GLY A 40 14.39 -1.58 3.93
C GLY A 40 13.18 -2.33 4.51
N HIS A 41 11.94 -1.93 4.21
CA HIS A 41 10.76 -2.66 4.68
C HIS A 41 10.69 -4.03 4.00
N LYS A 42 10.41 -5.07 4.80
CA LYS A 42 10.29 -6.47 4.34
C LYS A 42 8.89 -7.05 4.54
N THR A 43 8.01 -6.29 5.16
CA THR A 43 6.64 -6.70 5.46
C THR A 43 5.72 -5.49 5.37
N ILE A 44 4.48 -5.72 4.95
CA ILE A 44 3.36 -4.80 5.13
C ILE A 44 2.15 -5.57 5.65
N THR A 45 1.32 -4.93 6.46
CA THR A 45 0.08 -5.53 6.96
C THR A 45 -1.09 -5.02 6.12
N LEU A 46 -1.78 -5.93 5.44
CA LEU A 46 -3.02 -5.65 4.72
C LEU A 46 -4.21 -6.18 5.52
N ALA A 47 -5.10 -5.27 5.91
CA ALA A 47 -6.34 -5.62 6.58
C ALA A 47 -7.52 -5.50 5.60
N PRO A 48 -8.30 -6.58 5.38
CA PRO A 48 -9.55 -6.52 4.63
C PRO A 48 -10.77 -6.22 5.51
N GLU A 49 -10.64 -6.32 6.84
CA GLU A 49 -11.65 -6.09 7.89
C GLU A 49 -12.92 -6.95 7.85
N ALA A 50 -13.27 -7.53 6.70
CA ALA A 50 -14.29 -8.55 6.58
C ALA A 50 -13.97 -9.51 5.42
N GLY A 51 -14.39 -10.77 5.57
CA GLY A 51 -14.05 -11.86 4.64
C GLY A 51 -14.80 -11.84 3.29
N SER A 52 -15.84 -11.02 3.13
CA SER A 52 -16.53 -10.87 1.84
C SER A 52 -16.70 -9.40 1.49
N GLU A 53 -16.70 -9.10 0.20
CA GLU A 53 -16.92 -7.73 -0.27
C GLU A 53 -18.27 -7.16 0.17
N ARG A 54 -19.31 -7.99 0.23
CA ARG A 54 -20.62 -7.60 0.77
C ARG A 54 -20.49 -7.12 2.23
N LEU A 55 -19.77 -7.86 3.07
CA LEU A 55 -19.55 -7.45 4.47
C LEU A 55 -18.67 -6.20 4.56
N ARG A 56 -17.63 -6.08 3.74
CA ARG A 56 -16.80 -4.86 3.64
C ARG A 56 -17.63 -3.64 3.28
N ARG A 57 -18.61 -3.78 2.38
CA ARG A 57 -19.57 -2.72 2.07
C ARG A 57 -20.48 -2.37 3.26
N VAL A 58 -20.99 -3.37 3.99
CA VAL A 58 -21.85 -3.16 5.17
C VAL A 58 -21.13 -2.35 6.26
N ILE A 59 -19.84 -2.58 6.48
CA ILE A 59 -19.04 -1.83 7.46
C ILE A 59 -18.42 -0.54 6.89
N ASN A 60 -18.83 -0.11 5.69
CA ASN A 60 -18.32 1.08 5.02
C ASN A 60 -16.79 1.08 4.79
N LYS A 61 -16.17 -0.09 4.60
CA LYS A 61 -14.73 -0.17 4.33
C LYS A 61 -14.37 0.30 2.91
N GLY A 62 -15.22 -0.04 1.94
CA GLY A 62 -15.07 0.35 0.53
C GLY A 62 -13.96 -0.37 -0.25
N VAL A 63 -13.35 -1.42 0.32
CA VAL A 63 -12.27 -2.20 -0.31
C VAL A 63 -12.87 -3.42 -1.03
N THR A 64 -12.58 -3.53 -2.33
CA THR A 64 -12.99 -4.66 -3.19
C THR A 64 -12.05 -5.84 -3.06
N GLU A 65 -12.49 -7.01 -3.53
CA GLU A 65 -11.57 -8.16 -3.63
C GLU A 65 -10.38 -7.86 -4.56
N GLY A 66 -10.64 -7.12 -5.64
CA GLY A 66 -9.59 -6.71 -6.57
C GLY A 66 -8.51 -5.84 -5.91
N ASP A 67 -8.88 -4.93 -5.02
CA ASP A 67 -7.93 -4.05 -4.34
C ASP A 67 -6.97 -4.86 -3.45
N ILE A 68 -7.50 -5.83 -2.71
CA ILE A 68 -6.72 -6.70 -1.82
C ILE A 68 -5.72 -7.52 -2.66
N ILE A 69 -6.18 -8.16 -3.72
CA ILE A 69 -5.33 -8.99 -4.58
C ILE A 69 -4.26 -8.14 -5.29
N ARG A 70 -4.61 -6.93 -5.75
CA ARG A 70 -3.63 -6.01 -6.36
C ARG A 70 -2.57 -5.58 -5.35
N ALA A 71 -2.98 -5.21 -4.13
CA ALA A 71 -2.05 -4.81 -3.07
C ALA A 71 -1.06 -5.94 -2.70
N VAL A 72 -1.54 -7.18 -2.55
CA VAL A 72 -0.69 -8.34 -2.25
C VAL A 72 0.30 -8.62 -3.38
N LYS A 73 -0.16 -8.57 -4.64
CA LYS A 73 0.72 -8.77 -5.80
C LYS A 73 1.81 -7.70 -5.85
N LEU A 74 1.43 -6.44 -5.67
CA LEU A 74 2.36 -5.32 -5.73
C LEU A 74 3.46 -5.43 -4.67
N ALA A 75 3.09 -5.78 -3.44
CA ALA A 75 4.04 -6.00 -2.35
C ALA A 75 5.03 -7.13 -2.68
N ARG A 76 4.49 -8.28 -3.09
CA ARG A 76 5.29 -9.46 -3.48
C ARG A 76 6.28 -9.13 -4.60
N ASP A 77 5.83 -8.41 -5.62
CA ASP A 77 6.65 -8.08 -6.79
C ASP A 77 7.82 -7.14 -6.45
N HIS A 78 7.74 -6.44 -5.31
CA HIS A 78 8.80 -5.58 -4.75
C HIS A 78 9.59 -6.22 -3.61
N GLY A 79 9.34 -7.50 -3.30
CA GLY A 79 10.05 -8.22 -2.23
C GLY A 79 9.63 -7.83 -0.81
N ILE A 80 8.37 -7.40 -0.64
CA ILE A 80 7.69 -7.14 0.63
C ILE A 80 6.64 -8.24 0.90
#